data_AF-A0AB33FDC5-F1
#
_entry.id   AF-A0AB33FDC5-F1
#
_cell.length_a   1.000
_cell.length_b   1.000
_cell.length_c   1.000
_cell.angle_alpha   90.00
_cell.angle_beta   90.00
_cell.angle_gamma   90.00
#
_symmetry.space_group_name_H-M   'P 1'
#
loop_
_entity.id
_entity.type
_entity.pdbx_description
1 polymer ?
#
loop_
_entity_poly.entity_id
_entity_poly.type
_entity_poly.pdbx_seq_one_letter_code
_entity_poly.pdbx_strand_id
1 'polypeptide(L)'
;MATEKKHALYLKHPDEDRIELVHADDVEDRKAEGWKEPEGMKANGEEWNREDDLPGQDIAADIAKQTAEADAKRAEQKQKEADAEKAKAEAAAKKAEATPAKK
;
A
#
# COMPACT_ATOMS: atom_id res chain seq x y z
N MET A 1 -21.58 2.62 -26.26
CA MET A 1 -21.71 2.25 -24.85
C MET A 1 -20.81 3.20 -24.09
N ALA A 2 -21.37 4.08 -23.25
CA ALA A 2 -20.55 4.93 -22.41
C ALA A 2 -19.90 3.99 -21.39
N THR A 3 -18.61 3.70 -21.58
CA THR A 3 -17.81 3.10 -20.51
C THR A 3 -17.78 4.14 -19.41
N GLU A 4 -18.58 3.95 -18.36
CA GLU A 4 -18.51 4.76 -17.14
C GLU A 4 -17.03 4.80 -16.75
N LYS A 5 -16.43 5.98 -16.85
CA LYS A 5 -15.04 6.17 -16.46
C LYS A 5 -14.99 6.03 -14.94
N LYS A 6 -14.54 4.85 -14.49
CA LYS A 6 -14.22 4.65 -13.09
C LYS A 6 -13.00 5.51 -12.79
N HIS A 7 -13.13 6.38 -11.81
CA HIS A 7 -12.07 7.25 -11.34
C HIS A 7 -11.69 6.88 -9.92
N ALA A 8 -10.44 7.13 -9.55
CA ALA A 8 -10.06 7.09 -8.15
C ALA A 8 -10.84 8.16 -7.38
N LEU A 9 -11.31 7.83 -6.18
CA LEU A 9 -12.12 8.72 -5.35
C LEU A 9 -11.62 8.72 -3.91
N TYR A 10 -11.73 9.86 -3.25
CA TYR A 10 -11.61 9.93 -1.80
C TYR A 10 -12.85 9.35 -1.16
N LEU A 11 -12.65 8.31 -0.35
CA LEU A 11 -13.69 7.66 0.43
C LEU A 11 -13.33 7.70 1.91
N LYS A 12 -14.33 7.95 2.74
CA LYS A 12 -14.29 7.90 4.18
C LYS A 12 -14.69 6.50 4.65
N HIS A 13 -13.87 5.94 5.54
CA HIS A 13 -14.14 4.66 6.18
C HIS A 13 -15.41 4.77 7.04
N PRO A 14 -16.26 3.73 7.11
CA PRO A 14 -17.48 3.76 7.93
C PRO A 14 -17.19 3.81 9.44
N ASP A 15 -16.25 2.97 9.91
CA ASP A 15 -15.88 2.88 11.32
C ASP A 15 -14.75 3.83 11.76
N GLU A 16 -13.79 4.12 10.89
CA GLU A 16 -12.68 5.04 11.15
C GLU A 16 -13.01 6.42 10.57
N ASP A 17 -12.76 7.50 11.32
CA ASP A 17 -12.91 8.89 10.81
C ASP A 17 -11.72 9.26 9.88
N ARG A 18 -11.39 8.36 8.95
CA ARG A 18 -10.27 8.47 8.04
C ARG A 18 -10.77 8.53 6.61
N ILE A 19 -10.20 9.45 5.85
CA ILE A 19 -10.47 9.64 4.43
C ILE A 19 -9.24 9.17 3.67
N GLU A 20 -9.43 8.28 2.71
CA GLU A 20 -8.35 7.72 1.89
C GLU A 20 -8.70 7.80 0.40
N LEU A 21 -7.66 7.98 -0.41
CA LEU A 21 -7.79 7.94 -1.86
C LEU A 21 -7.82 6.48 -2.31
N VAL A 22 -8.96 6.05 -2.83
CA VAL A 22 -9.20 4.68 -3.29
C VAL A 22 -9.05 4.63 -4.79
N HIS A 23 -8.30 3.64 -5.28
CA HIS A 23 -8.07 3.44 -6.71
C HIS A 23 -9.37 3.11 -7.45
N ALA A 24 -9.52 3.56 -8.70
CA ALA A 24 -10.75 3.44 -9.49
C ALA A 24 -11.35 2.02 -9.51
N ASP A 25 -10.50 1.01 -9.55
CA ASP A 25 -10.87 -0.41 -9.58
C ASP A 25 -11.46 -0.91 -8.23
N ASP A 26 -11.06 -0.30 -7.12
CA ASP A 26 -11.40 -0.69 -5.74
C ASP A 26 -12.55 0.15 -5.17
N VAL A 27 -12.88 1.29 -5.79
CA VAL A 27 -13.92 2.23 -5.34
C VAL A 27 -15.27 1.54 -5.12
N GLU A 28 -15.68 0.66 -6.05
CA GLU A 28 -16.96 -0.05 -5.94
C GLU A 28 -16.97 -1.08 -4.81
N ASP A 29 -15.85 -1.77 -4.61
CA ASP A 29 -15.68 -2.74 -3.52
C ASP A 29 -15.74 -2.03 -2.17
N ARG A 30 -14.99 -0.93 -2.01
CA ARG A 30 -15.02 -0.10 -0.79
C ARG A 30 -16.40 0.49 -0.52
N LYS A 31 -17.09 0.98 -1.55
CA LYS A 31 -18.48 1.44 -1.40
C LYS A 31 -19.40 0.30 -0.94
N ALA A 32 -19.18 -0.93 -1.41
CA ALA A 32 -19.93 -2.10 -0.95
C ALA A 32 -19.58 -2.51 0.50
N GLU A 33 -18.34 -2.29 0.95
CA GLU A 33 -17.92 -2.42 2.36
C GLU A 33 -18.53 -1.34 3.28
N GLY A 34 -19.23 -0.35 2.72
CA GLY A 34 -19.89 0.72 3.46
C GLY A 34 -19.09 2.03 3.51
N TRP A 35 -18.00 2.13 2.77
CA TRP A 35 -17.27 3.39 2.62
C TRP A 35 -18.11 4.40 1.84
N LYS A 36 -18.02 5.66 2.25
CA LYS A 36 -18.82 6.74 1.68
C LYS A 36 -17.94 7.90 1.29
N GLU A 37 -18.43 8.72 0.39
CA GLU A 37 -17.73 9.96 0.07
C GLU A 37 -17.72 10.86 1.33
N PRO A 38 -16.58 11.48 1.64
CA PRO A 38 -16.46 12.32 2.81
C PRO A 38 -17.46 13.47 2.77
N GLU A 39 -18.24 13.60 3.84
CA GLU A 39 -19.20 14.69 3.99
C GLU A 39 -18.47 15.99 4.29
N GLY A 40 -18.69 17.01 3.46
CA GLY A 40 -18.11 18.35 3.61
C GLY A 40 -17.02 18.67 2.57
N MET A 41 -16.31 19.77 2.81
CA MET A 41 -15.24 20.24 1.94
C MET A 41 -13.88 19.83 2.51
N LYS A 42 -12.88 19.70 1.63
CA LYS A 42 -11.46 19.66 2.01
C LYS A 42 -11.12 20.90 2.84
N ALA A 43 -10.00 20.86 3.56
CA ALA A 43 -9.51 22.00 4.35
C ALA A 43 -9.38 23.31 3.53
N ASN A 44 -9.15 23.20 2.22
CA ASN A 44 -9.06 24.34 1.31
C ASN A 44 -10.43 24.88 0.82
N GLY A 45 -11.54 24.32 1.29
CA GLY A 45 -12.89 24.70 0.84
C GLY A 45 -13.34 24.06 -0.48
N GLU A 46 -12.54 23.14 -1.03
CA GLU A 46 -12.87 22.43 -2.26
C GLU A 46 -13.56 21.10 -1.99
N GLU A 47 -14.45 20.67 -2.88
CA GLU A 47 -15.06 19.35 -2.82
C GLU A 47 -14.01 18.24 -2.97
N TRP A 48 -14.18 17.15 -2.23
CA TRP A 48 -13.23 16.03 -2.23
C TRP A 48 -13.09 15.37 -3.59
N ASN A 49 -14.22 15.09 -4.27
CA ASN A 49 -14.28 14.34 -5.53
C ASN A 49 -14.78 15.21 -6.70
N ARG A 50 -14.22 16.41 -6.86
CA ARG A 50 -14.60 17.33 -7.94
C ARG A 50 -14.23 16.72 -9.30
N GLU A 51 -15.11 16.84 -10.29
CA GLU A 51 -14.89 16.29 -11.65
C GLU A 51 -13.55 16.71 -12.28
N ASP A 52 -13.10 17.94 -12.01
CA ASP A 52 -11.82 18.49 -12.49
C ASP A 52 -10.58 17.83 -11.84
N ASP A 53 -10.73 17.31 -10.61
CA ASP A 53 -9.67 16.70 -9.81
C ASP A 53 -9.57 15.18 -10.04
N LEU A 54 -10.66 14.54 -10.51
CA LEU A 54 -10.70 13.10 -10.84
C LEU A 54 -9.51 12.59 -11.67
N PRO A 55 -9.06 13.24 -12.77
CA PRO A 55 -7.88 12.79 -13.49
C PRO A 55 -6.60 12.88 -12.67
N GLY A 56 -6.46 13.88 -11.80
CA GLY A 56 -5.33 14.01 -10.88
C GLY A 56 -5.35 12.94 -9.79
N GLN A 57 -6.54 12.62 -9.29
CA GLN A 57 -6.78 11.54 -8.32
C GLN A 57 -6.43 10.18 -8.89
N ASP A 58 -6.77 9.90 -10.15
CA ASP A 58 -6.39 8.67 -10.85
C ASP A 58 -4.88 8.46 -10.84
N ILE A 59 -4.14 9.51 -11.22
CA ILE A 59 -2.67 9.50 -11.27
C ILE A 59 -2.10 9.33 -9.86
N ALA A 60 -2.64 10.05 -8.87
CA ALA A 60 -2.18 9.96 -7.49
C ALA A 60 -2.42 8.56 -6.90
N ALA A 61 -3.56 7.94 -7.19
CA ALA A 61 -3.90 6.60 -6.74
C ALA A 61 -3.02 5.54 -7.41
N ASP A 62 -2.74 5.66 -8.71
CA ASP A 62 -1.83 4.75 -9.42
C ASP A 62 -0.40 4.85 -8.85
N ILE A 63 0.11 6.07 -8.64
CA ILE A 63 1.42 6.29 -8.01
C ILE A 63 1.46 5.71 -6.59
N ALA A 64 0.41 5.92 -5.79
CA ALA A 64 0.33 5.39 -4.44
C ALA A 64 0.36 3.85 -4.45
N LYS A 65 -0.37 3.22 -5.38
CA LYS A 65 -0.38 1.76 -5.55
C LYS A 65 0.98 1.23 -5.99
N GLN A 66 1.59 1.85 -7.01
CA GLN A 66 2.93 1.47 -7.46
C GLN A 66 3.98 1.64 -6.35
N THR A 67 3.87 2.68 -5.54
CA THR A 67 4.76 2.92 -4.40
C THR A 67 4.58 1.86 -3.32
N ALA A 68 3.33 1.51 -2.99
CA ALA A 68 3.02 0.45 -2.03
C ALA A 68 3.54 -0.93 -2.51
N GLU A 69 3.39 -1.25 -3.79
CA GLU A 69 3.93 -2.48 -4.39
C GLU A 69 5.47 -2.50 -4.40
N ALA A 70 6.09 -1.35 -4.68
CA ALA A 70 7.55 -1.22 -4.64
C ALA A 70 8.09 -1.37 -3.21
N ASP A 71 7.42 -0.80 -2.22
CA ASP A 71 7.78 -0.94 -0.80
C ASP A 71 7.60 -2.39 -0.33
N ALA A 72 6.48 -3.04 -0.69
CA ALA A 72 6.25 -4.45 -0.38
C ALA A 72 7.34 -5.36 -0.98
N LYS A 73 7.73 -5.13 -2.24
CA LYS A 73 8.85 -5.87 -2.86
C LYS A 73 10.18 -5.63 -2.16
N ARG A 74 10.43 -4.39 -1.70
CA ARG A 74 11.65 -4.04 -0.98
C ARG A 74 11.70 -4.69 0.41
N ALA A 75 10.57 -4.76 1.09
CA ALA A 75 10.42 -5.47 2.35
C ALA A 75 10.68 -6.98 2.18
N GLU A 76 10.13 -7.60 1.14
CA GLU A 76 10.37 -9.01 0.83
C GLU A 76 11.86 -9.30 0.52
N GLN A 77 12.53 -8.42 -0.24
CA GLN A 77 13.95 -8.53 -0.52
C GLN A 77 14.80 -8.44 0.75
N LYS A 78 14.53 -7.46 1.62
CA LYS A 78 15.23 -7.33 2.91
C LYS A 78 15.04 -8.56 3.79
N GLN A 79 13.85 -9.15 3.81
CA GLN A 79 13.60 -10.36 4.57
C GLN A 79 14.40 -11.56 4.03
N LYS A 80 14.48 -11.71 2.71
CA LYS A 80 15.29 -12.76 2.07
C LYS A 80 16.79 -12.58 2.32
N GLU A 81 17.30 -11.35 2.28
CA GLU A 81 18.70 -11.07 2.63
C GLU A 81 19.00 -11.34 4.12
N ALA A 82 18.10 -10.94 5.02
CA ALA A 82 18.24 -11.21 6.45
C ALA A 82 18.22 -12.71 6.78
N ASP A 83 17.35 -13.49 6.12
CA ASP A 83 17.30 -14.94 6.28
C ASP A 83 18.57 -15.63 5.74
N ALA A 84 19.06 -15.17 4.57
CA ALA A 84 20.30 -15.68 3.98
C ALA A 84 21.54 -15.39 4.84
N GLU A 85 21.61 -14.20 5.46
CA GLU A 85 22.69 -13.82 6.35
C GLU A 85 22.64 -14.60 7.68
N LYS A 86 21.44 -14.80 8.24
CA LYS A 86 21.23 -15.65 9.42
C LYS A 86 21.59 -17.11 9.15
N ALA A 87 21.25 -17.65 7.98
CA ALA A 87 21.62 -19.01 7.58
C ALA A 87 23.14 -19.16 7.41
N LYS A 88 23.83 -18.15 6.85
CA LYS A 88 25.31 -18.14 6.79
C LYS A 88 25.95 -18.05 8.16
N ALA A 89 25.41 -17.23 9.07
CA ALA A 89 25.90 -17.09 10.43
C ALA A 89 25.75 -18.41 11.23
N GLU A 90 24.60 -19.09 11.11
CA GLU A 90 24.39 -20.40 11.74
C GLU A 90 25.31 -21.49 11.14
N ALA A 91 25.55 -21.46 9.83
CA ALA A 91 26.48 -22.39 9.19
C ALA A 91 27.94 -22.16 9.63
N ALA A 92 28.33 -20.89 9.84
CA ALA A 92 29.65 -20.54 10.37
C ALA A 92 29.80 -20.92 11.85
N ALA A 93 28.77 -20.70 12.67
CA ALA A 93 28.75 -21.09 14.08
C ALA A 93 28.86 -22.62 14.25
N LYS A 94 28.12 -23.41 13.46
CA LYS A 94 28.22 -24.87 13.47
C LYS A 94 29.60 -25.40 13.04
N LYS A 95 30.30 -24.69 12.13
CA LYS A 95 31.69 -25.04 11.78
C LYS A 95 32.70 -24.65 12.86
N ALA A 96 32.46 -23.57 13.58
CA ALA A 96 33.31 -23.13 14.69
C ALA A 96 33.17 -24.06 15.91
N GLU A 97 31.96 -24.54 16.22
CA GLU A 97 31.74 -25.53 17.29
C GLU A 97 32.22 -26.95 16.94
N ALA A 98 32.33 -27.30 15.65
CA ALA A 98 32.86 -28.59 15.21
C ALA A 98 34.40 -28.71 15.31
N THR A 99 35.10 -27.68 15.80
CA THR A 99 36.56 -27.74 16.05
C THR A 99 36.89 -27.63 17.54
N PRO A 100 36.50 -28.58 18.41
CA PRO A 100 37.14 -28.68 19.71
C PRO A 100 38.47 -29.44 19.56
N ALA A 101 39.55 -28.73 19.89
CA ALA A 101 40.79 -29.23 20.48
C ALA A 101 41.47 -30.48 19.87
N LYS A 102 42.65 -30.28 19.28
CA LYS A 102 43.79 -31.15 19.60
C LYS A 102 44.86 -30.28 20.27
N LYS A 103 44.86 -30.34 21.60
CA LYS A 103 45.94 -29.92 22.48
C LYS A 103 46.83 -31.13 22.75
#